data_AF-A0A7K6R3A5-F1
#
_entry.id   AF-A0A7K6R3A5-F1
#
_cell.length_a   1.000
_cell.length_b   1.000
_cell.length_c   1.000
_cell.angle_alpha   90.00
_cell.angle_beta   90.00
_cell.angle_gamma   90.00
#
_symmetry.space_group_name_H-M   'P 1'
#
loop_
_entity.id
_entity.type
_entity.pdbx_description
1 polymer ?
#
loop_
_entity_poly.entity_id
_entity_poly.type
_entity_poly.pdbx_seq_one_letter_code
_entity_poly.pdbx_strand_id
1 'polypeptide(L)'
;ATEGKDEVSATENTPPWAPQGKPGERSSVFYSAGQFFFEYLVVVSLKKMPDGHYEPKIAYQFPKRENLLKGQKEEEERLLQAIPLFCFPDGNNWAPVTEFTSETFSFVLTNVDGSRKIGYCRRLLPSGRGVRLPEVFCIISCLGCFGLFSKILDEVEKRRQISMAVIYPFMQGLRESPFPAPGKTVTIKSFIPESGTELIELTRPVDAHLEHVEFQALLQRLSPHLILHIFGSAVLERRLIFLAEELSVLSQCIHAVAALLYPFTWAHTYIPVVPECLLDTVCCPTPFMVGIQMRHLERVLEQPMEEALIVDLCEGKIIQAVGDEEEILPGKLQSEMLMSLNRHNNNNNVHTSEQVNALVSEAFVHFFVRLVGHYASHIKWGRSGSGSFQERAFCKAIASKSCRRFVKKFVKTNMFSLFIEEAEKSRIPQEGSG
;
A
#
# COMPACT_ATOMS: atom_id res chain seq x y z
N ALA A 1 40.95 49.27 45.67
CA ALA A 1 39.68 48.77 46.22
C ALA A 1 38.59 49.19 45.24
N THR A 2 38.38 48.61 44.05
CA THR A 2 38.31 47.16 43.68
C THR A 2 37.39 46.42 44.66
N GLU A 3 36.31 45.74 44.30
CA GLU A 3 35.77 45.11 43.07
C GLU A 3 34.22 45.32 43.07
N GLY A 4 33.40 45.15 42.04
CA GLY A 4 33.43 44.40 40.79
C GLY A 4 31.97 43.96 40.56
N LYS A 5 31.26 44.58 39.61
CA LYS A 5 29.89 44.22 39.22
C LYS A 5 29.99 43.23 38.06
N ASP A 6 29.49 42.01 38.25
CA ASP A 6 29.21 41.09 37.14
C ASP A 6 27.71 40.95 36.95
N GLU A 7 27.27 41.37 35.76
CA GLU A 7 25.99 41.07 35.15
C GLU A 7 25.88 39.56 34.86
N VAL A 8 24.76 38.95 35.25
CA VAL A 8 24.33 37.67 34.65
C VAL A 8 22.91 37.87 34.13
N SER A 9 22.81 37.90 32.80
CA SER A 9 21.57 37.91 32.05
C SER A 9 20.86 36.56 32.20
N ALA A 10 19.57 36.61 32.54
CA ALA A 10 18.70 35.44 32.54
C ALA A 10 18.34 35.08 31.10
N THR A 11 18.86 33.97 30.61
CA THR A 11 18.46 33.35 29.34
C THR A 11 17.23 32.47 29.56
N GLU A 12 16.09 32.87 29.00
CA GLU A 12 14.91 32.04 28.85
C GLU A 12 15.22 30.87 27.89
N ASN A 13 15.33 29.65 28.44
CA ASN A 13 15.43 28.42 27.65
C ASN A 13 14.10 28.14 26.94
N THR A 14 14.03 28.55 25.67
CA THR A 14 12.96 28.20 24.73
C THR A 14 13.31 26.82 24.10
N PRO A 15 12.42 25.82 24.08
CA PRO A 15 12.72 24.54 23.44
C PRO A 15 12.78 24.70 21.91
N PRO A 16 13.60 23.90 21.20
CA PRO A 16 13.86 24.10 19.77
C PRO A 16 12.61 23.84 18.93
N TRP A 17 12.33 24.84 18.09
CA TRP A 17 11.30 24.91 17.06
C TRP A 17 11.25 23.63 16.20
N ALA A 18 10.11 22.93 16.20
CA ALA A 18 9.83 21.86 15.25
C ALA A 18 9.65 22.45 13.83
N PRO A 19 10.27 21.89 12.78
CA PRO A 19 10.14 22.45 11.44
C PRO A 19 8.68 22.41 10.97
N GLN A 20 8.12 23.58 10.68
CA GLN A 20 6.84 23.72 9.99
C GLN A 20 7.03 23.26 8.54
N GLY A 21 6.41 22.14 8.18
CA GLY A 21 6.40 21.62 6.81
C GLY A 21 5.74 22.61 5.84
N LYS A 22 6.41 22.88 4.71
CA LYS A 22 5.87 23.71 3.63
C LYS A 22 4.76 22.94 2.88
N PRO A 23 3.67 23.60 2.47
CA PRO A 23 2.64 22.97 1.64
C PRO A 23 3.17 22.84 0.22
N GLY A 24 3.47 21.62 -0.25
CA GLY A 24 3.89 21.38 -1.63
C GLY A 24 4.66 20.10 -1.94
N GLU A 25 5.13 19.33 -0.95
CA GLU A 25 5.78 18.04 -1.20
C GLU A 25 4.72 16.93 -1.31
N ARG A 26 4.22 16.72 -2.53
CA ARG A 26 3.48 15.50 -2.89
C ARG A 26 4.30 14.67 -3.87
N SER A 27 4.34 13.38 -3.57
CA SER A 27 4.69 12.25 -4.45
C SER A 27 6.10 12.23 -5.02
N SER A 28 7.10 12.20 -4.14
CA SER A 28 8.27 11.35 -4.35
C SER A 28 8.63 10.68 -3.04
N VAL A 29 8.87 9.37 -3.10
CA VAL A 29 9.22 8.54 -1.95
C VAL A 29 10.66 8.87 -1.54
N PHE A 30 10.88 10.04 -0.95
CA PHE A 30 12.14 10.40 -0.33
C PHE A 30 12.10 9.98 1.14
N TYR A 31 12.77 8.86 1.41
CA TYR A 31 12.95 8.31 2.76
C TYR A 31 13.93 9.19 3.55
N SER A 32 13.41 10.09 4.39
CA SER A 32 14.24 10.86 5.34
C SER A 32 14.56 10.01 6.58
N ALA A 33 15.79 10.14 7.08
CA ALA A 33 16.20 9.57 8.36
C ALA A 33 15.33 10.14 9.50
N GLY A 34 14.67 9.26 10.28
CA GLY A 34 13.78 9.65 11.40
C GLY A 34 12.34 9.12 11.34
N GLN A 35 11.97 8.34 10.32
CA GLN A 35 10.63 7.71 10.28
C GLN A 35 10.49 6.58 11.32
N PHE A 36 9.42 6.66 12.11
CA PHE A 36 8.95 5.57 12.96
C PHE A 36 8.36 4.45 12.10
N PHE A 37 8.43 3.20 12.59
CA PHE A 37 7.81 2.05 11.92
C PHE A 37 6.32 2.27 11.64
N PHE A 38 5.58 2.80 12.60
CA PHE A 38 4.12 2.92 12.48
C PHE A 38 3.61 4.12 13.28
N GLU A 39 2.41 4.53 12.93
CA GLU A 39 1.67 5.59 13.60
C GLU A 39 0.84 5.08 14.77
N TYR A 40 0.14 3.96 14.56
CA TYR A 40 -0.70 3.28 15.54
C TYR A 40 -0.62 1.76 15.39
N LEU A 41 -0.73 1.05 16.50
CA LEU A 41 -1.32 -0.27 16.59
C LEU A 41 -2.69 -0.11 17.24
N VAL A 42 -3.74 -0.62 16.60
CA VAL A 42 -5.07 -0.73 17.20
C VAL A 42 -5.51 -2.18 17.25
N VAL A 43 -6.30 -2.52 18.27
CA VAL A 43 -7.02 -3.79 18.34
C VAL A 43 -8.50 -3.49 18.18
N VAL A 44 -9.09 -4.05 17.13
CA VAL A 44 -10.51 -3.92 16.83
C VAL A 44 -11.21 -5.21 17.23
N SER A 45 -12.30 -5.08 17.99
CA SER A 45 -13.12 -6.20 18.44
C SER A 45 -14.60 -5.95 18.12
N LEU A 46 -15.36 -7.04 17.97
CA LEU A 46 -16.79 -6.96 17.72
C LEU A 46 -17.57 -6.80 19.02
N LYS A 47 -18.31 -5.71 19.15
CA LYS A 47 -19.20 -5.44 20.28
C LYS A 47 -20.64 -5.73 19.90
N LYS A 48 -21.32 -6.57 20.70
CA LYS A 48 -22.76 -6.82 20.53
C LYS A 48 -23.56 -5.58 20.87
N MET A 49 -24.42 -5.16 19.94
CA MET A 49 -25.32 -4.02 20.09
C MET A 49 -26.69 -4.48 20.64
N PRO A 50 -27.52 -3.56 21.18
CA PRO A 50 -28.80 -3.92 21.80
C PRO A 50 -29.82 -4.57 20.86
N ASP A 51 -29.76 -4.25 19.57
CA ASP A 51 -30.53 -4.84 18.47
C ASP A 51 -30.01 -6.22 18.02
N GLY A 52 -28.89 -6.67 18.58
CA GLY A 52 -28.35 -8.01 18.39
C GLY A 52 -27.27 -8.13 17.31
N HIS A 53 -27.03 -7.09 16.50
CA HIS A 53 -25.92 -7.09 15.55
C HIS A 53 -24.58 -6.80 16.23
N TYR A 54 -23.48 -7.01 15.50
CA TYR A 54 -22.13 -6.72 15.98
C TYR A 54 -21.56 -5.49 15.29
N GLU A 55 -20.93 -4.61 16.06
CA GLU A 55 -20.19 -3.47 15.52
C GLU A 55 -18.71 -3.57 15.87
N PRO A 56 -17.80 -3.35 14.89
CA PRO A 56 -16.37 -3.30 15.16
C PRO A 56 -16.02 -2.01 15.91
N LYS A 57 -15.29 -2.13 17.02
CA LYS A 57 -14.82 -1.00 17.84
C LYS A 57 -13.38 -1.19 18.26
N ILE A 58 -12.65 -0.07 18.33
CA ILE A 58 -11.28 -0.06 18.87
C ILE A 58 -11.36 -0.38 20.37
N ALA A 59 -10.84 -1.53 20.76
CA ALA A 59 -10.73 -1.96 22.15
C ALA A 59 -9.39 -1.55 22.77
N TYR A 60 -8.36 -1.37 21.94
CA TYR A 60 -7.04 -0.95 22.37
C TYR A 60 -6.37 -0.10 21.29
N GLN A 61 -5.59 0.90 21.71
CA GLN A 61 -4.79 1.75 20.83
C GLN A 61 -3.44 2.02 21.48
N PHE A 62 -2.38 1.92 20.68
CA PHE A 62 -1.02 2.29 21.04
C PHE A 62 -0.38 3.07 19.88
N PRO A 63 0.29 4.21 20.13
CA PRO A 63 0.30 4.95 21.39
C PRO A 63 -1.04 5.64 21.65
N LYS A 64 -1.29 6.02 22.90
CA LYS A 64 -2.28 7.06 23.22
C LYS A 64 -1.65 8.40 22.84
N ARG A 65 -2.10 9.03 21.75
CA ARG A 65 -1.57 10.34 21.36
C ARG A 65 -2.21 11.40 22.25
N GLU A 66 -1.39 12.09 23.02
CA GLU A 66 -1.79 13.23 23.84
C GLU A 66 -1.25 14.52 23.20
N ASN A 67 -1.92 15.66 23.44
CA ASN A 67 -1.46 17.00 23.04
C ASN A 67 -1.44 17.34 21.53
N LEU A 68 -2.35 16.78 20.73
CA LEU A 68 -2.51 17.17 19.33
C LEU A 68 -3.18 18.55 19.15
N LEU A 69 -2.77 19.27 18.10
CA LEU A 69 -3.46 20.48 17.65
C LEU A 69 -4.88 20.15 17.17
N LYS A 70 -5.81 21.11 17.20
CA LYS A 70 -7.22 20.87 16.87
C LYS A 70 -7.43 20.21 15.50
N GLY A 71 -6.76 20.68 14.45
CA GLY A 71 -6.87 20.09 13.10
C GLY A 71 -6.33 18.66 13.03
N GLN A 72 -5.24 18.37 13.74
CA GLN A 72 -4.67 17.02 13.82
C GLN A 72 -5.58 16.05 14.59
N LYS A 73 -6.29 16.55 15.61
CA LYS A 73 -7.31 15.76 16.34
C LYS A 73 -8.47 15.36 15.45
N GLU A 74 -8.98 16.26 14.63
CA GLU A 74 -10.10 15.97 13.71
C GLU A 74 -9.70 14.94 12.64
N GLU A 75 -8.48 15.04 12.10
CA GLU A 75 -7.95 14.04 11.16
C GLU A 75 -7.74 12.67 11.84
N GLU A 76 -7.16 12.65 13.04
CA GLU A 76 -6.99 11.44 13.83
C GLU A 76 -8.35 10.79 14.17
N GLU A 77 -9.35 11.58 14.56
CA GLU A 77 -10.68 11.06 14.89
C GLU A 77 -11.33 10.39 13.67
N ARG A 78 -11.25 11.02 12.48
CA ARG A 78 -11.75 10.42 11.23
C ARG A 78 -11.02 9.13 10.90
N LEU A 79 -9.70 9.11 11.07
CA LEU A 79 -8.88 7.91 10.89
C LEU A 79 -9.31 6.78 11.83
N LEU A 80 -9.44 7.06 13.13
CA LEU A 80 -9.85 6.09 14.15
C LEU A 80 -11.31 5.62 13.97
N GLN A 81 -12.18 6.43 13.38
CA GLN A 81 -13.54 6.02 13.00
C GLN A 81 -13.56 5.11 11.78
N ALA A 82 -12.65 5.32 10.81
CA ALA A 82 -12.58 4.50 9.60
C ALA A 82 -11.97 3.11 9.86
N ILE A 83 -10.91 3.01 10.66
CA ILE A 83 -10.15 1.75 10.85
C ILE A 83 -11.03 0.53 11.21
N PRO A 84 -11.99 0.63 12.15
CA PRO A 84 -12.84 -0.52 12.48
C PRO A 84 -13.64 -1.08 11.31
N LEU A 85 -14.11 -0.22 10.40
CA LEU A 85 -14.86 -0.63 9.21
C LEU A 85 -13.98 -1.46 8.27
N PHE A 86 -12.72 -1.06 8.11
CA PHE A 86 -11.76 -1.78 7.27
C PHE A 86 -11.17 -3.03 7.93
N CYS A 87 -11.15 -3.11 9.26
CA CYS A 87 -10.75 -4.31 9.99
C CYS A 87 -11.81 -5.42 9.88
N PHE A 88 -13.09 -5.05 9.74
CA PHE A 88 -14.21 -5.97 9.56
C PHE A 88 -15.03 -5.56 8.33
N PRO A 89 -14.46 -5.71 7.12
CA PRO A 89 -15.11 -5.27 5.88
C PRO A 89 -16.37 -6.10 5.53
N ASP A 90 -16.50 -7.26 6.18
CA ASP A 90 -17.53 -8.29 6.00
C ASP A 90 -18.94 -7.88 6.43
N GLY A 91 -19.10 -6.70 7.06
CA GLY A 91 -20.37 -6.24 7.61
C GLY A 91 -20.57 -6.58 9.09
N ASN A 92 -21.82 -6.44 9.55
CA ASN A 92 -22.20 -6.57 10.96
C ASN A 92 -22.77 -7.96 11.33
N ASN A 93 -22.92 -8.84 10.34
CA ASN A 93 -23.51 -10.17 10.50
C ASN A 93 -22.45 -11.19 10.91
N TRP A 94 -22.07 -11.17 12.19
CA TRP A 94 -21.10 -12.08 12.77
C TRP A 94 -21.73 -13.16 13.64
N ALA A 95 -21.27 -14.39 13.46
CA ALA A 95 -21.59 -15.51 14.34
C ALA A 95 -20.34 -15.88 15.17
N PRO A 96 -20.47 -16.08 16.49
CA PRO A 96 -19.40 -16.63 17.32
C PRO A 96 -18.95 -18.01 16.83
N VAL A 97 -17.65 -18.24 16.78
CA VAL A 97 -17.03 -19.49 16.30
C VAL A 97 -16.14 -20.12 17.37
N THR A 98 -15.91 -21.42 17.27
CA THR A 98 -14.99 -22.15 18.15
C THR A 98 -13.56 -22.17 17.61
N GLU A 99 -13.41 -22.18 16.29
CA GLU A 99 -12.15 -22.26 15.56
C GLU A 99 -12.13 -21.20 14.45
N PHE A 100 -10.96 -20.65 14.18
CA PHE A 100 -10.74 -19.65 13.14
C PHE A 100 -9.27 -19.68 12.74
N THR A 101 -9.00 -19.80 11.45
CA THR A 101 -7.64 -19.69 10.93
C THR A 101 -7.24 -18.23 10.86
N SER A 102 -6.12 -17.89 11.48
CA SER A 102 -5.58 -16.53 11.46
C SER A 102 -5.36 -16.05 10.02
N GLU A 103 -5.80 -14.83 9.72
CA GLU A 103 -5.75 -14.26 8.39
C GLU A 103 -5.01 -12.91 8.40
N THR A 104 -4.09 -12.74 7.44
CA THR A 104 -3.36 -11.47 7.23
C THR A 104 -3.87 -10.78 5.98
N PHE A 105 -4.24 -9.51 6.10
CA PHE A 105 -4.64 -8.70 4.96
C PHE A 105 -4.25 -7.24 5.18
N SER A 106 -4.36 -6.42 4.14
CA SER A 106 -4.11 -4.99 4.26
C SER A 106 -5.13 -4.16 3.52
N PHE A 107 -5.43 -2.99 4.07
CA PHE A 107 -6.24 -1.97 3.42
C PHE A 107 -5.44 -0.67 3.27
N VAL A 108 -5.95 0.24 2.44
CA VAL A 108 -5.36 1.57 2.25
C VAL A 108 -6.40 2.65 2.52
N LEU A 109 -6.02 3.61 3.35
CA LEU A 109 -6.76 4.83 3.60
C LEU A 109 -6.08 5.96 2.85
N THR A 110 -6.85 6.73 2.09
CA THR A 110 -6.37 7.90 1.36
C THR A 110 -6.82 9.16 2.07
N ASN A 111 -5.87 9.99 2.46
CA ASN A 111 -6.13 11.28 3.07
C ASN A 111 -6.63 12.30 2.04
N VAL A 112 -7.19 13.42 2.52
CA VAL A 112 -7.65 14.54 1.67
C VAL A 112 -6.51 15.09 0.81
N ASP A 113 -5.27 14.98 1.30
CA ASP A 113 -4.10 15.40 0.56
C ASP A 113 -3.59 14.35 -0.44
N GLY A 114 -4.30 13.25 -0.66
CA GLY A 114 -3.87 12.16 -1.55
C GLY A 114 -2.75 11.28 -0.97
N SER A 115 -2.23 11.59 0.22
CA SER A 115 -1.31 10.68 0.91
C SER A 115 -2.04 9.41 1.32
N ARG A 116 -1.32 8.28 1.34
CA ARG A 116 -1.87 6.96 1.63
C ARG A 116 -1.28 6.41 2.92
N LYS A 117 -2.14 5.83 3.75
CA LYS A 117 -1.78 5.04 4.92
C LYS A 117 -2.22 3.60 4.71
N ILE A 118 -1.38 2.66 5.08
CA ILE A 118 -1.63 1.22 4.96
C ILE A 118 -2.00 0.70 6.35
N GLY A 119 -3.12 -0.01 6.43
CA GLY A 119 -3.52 -0.76 7.61
C GLY A 119 -3.17 -2.23 7.45
N TYR A 120 -2.12 -2.68 8.13
CA TYR A 120 -1.68 -4.08 8.17
C TYR A 120 -2.46 -4.84 9.22
N CYS A 121 -3.26 -5.80 8.81
CA CYS A 121 -4.21 -6.50 9.68
C CYS A 121 -3.80 -7.96 9.91
N ARG A 122 -3.89 -8.40 11.16
CA ARG A 122 -3.94 -9.81 11.55
C ARG A 122 -5.27 -10.07 12.26
N ARG A 123 -6.17 -10.77 11.58
CA ARG A 123 -7.47 -11.21 12.12
C ARG A 123 -7.28 -12.59 12.73
N LEU A 124 -7.57 -12.72 14.02
CA LEU A 124 -7.37 -13.97 14.76
C LEU A 124 -8.50 -14.19 15.76
N LEU A 125 -8.64 -15.43 16.24
CA LEU A 125 -9.53 -15.75 17.35
C LEU A 125 -8.76 -15.71 18.67
N PRO A 126 -9.12 -14.82 19.62
CA PRO A 126 -8.41 -14.70 20.89
C PRO A 126 -8.45 -16.02 21.67
N SER A 127 -7.37 -16.43 22.33
CA SER A 127 -7.29 -17.70 23.10
C SER A 127 -8.40 -17.80 24.15
N GLY A 128 -9.00 -18.98 24.30
CA GLY A 128 -10.11 -19.22 25.23
C GLY A 128 -10.90 -20.49 24.91
N ARG A 129 -11.83 -20.86 25.78
CA ARG A 129 -12.74 -22.00 25.58
C ARG A 129 -14.10 -21.53 25.05
N GLY A 130 -14.71 -22.35 24.20
CA GLY A 130 -16.05 -22.10 23.68
C GLY A 130 -16.11 -21.10 22.53
N VAL A 131 -17.34 -20.65 22.27
CA VAL A 131 -17.65 -19.72 21.18
C VAL A 131 -17.11 -18.32 21.47
N ARG A 132 -16.38 -17.76 20.52
CA ARG A 132 -15.68 -16.48 20.62
C ARG A 132 -15.84 -15.71 19.32
N LEU A 133 -15.53 -14.42 19.36
CA LEU A 133 -15.49 -13.57 18.17
C LEU A 133 -14.05 -13.26 17.82
N PRO A 134 -13.72 -13.16 16.53
CA PRO A 134 -12.40 -12.73 16.12
C PRO A 134 -12.13 -11.28 16.54
N GLU A 135 -10.85 -10.97 16.72
CA GLU A 135 -10.32 -9.62 16.87
C GLU A 135 -9.27 -9.36 15.80
N VAL A 136 -9.00 -8.09 15.52
CA VAL A 136 -8.03 -7.68 14.51
C VAL A 136 -6.98 -6.79 15.12
N PHE A 137 -5.72 -7.20 15.01
CA PHE A 137 -4.57 -6.34 15.25
C PHE A 137 -4.25 -5.59 13.96
N CYS A 138 -4.33 -4.26 13.99
CA CYS A 138 -4.10 -3.42 12.84
C CYS A 138 -2.97 -2.41 13.10
N ILE A 139 -1.90 -2.49 12.31
CA ILE A 139 -0.80 -1.52 12.33
C ILE A 139 -1.01 -0.51 11.21
N ILE A 140 -1.09 0.77 11.56
CA ILE A 140 -1.23 1.88 10.60
C ILE A 140 0.14 2.47 10.32
N SER A 141 0.58 2.47 9.06
CA SER A 141 1.85 3.07 8.64
C SER A 141 1.77 3.71 7.25
N CYS A 142 2.59 4.72 7.01
CA CYS A 142 2.85 5.23 5.66
C CYS A 142 3.97 4.43 4.96
N LEU A 143 4.67 3.56 5.70
CA LEU A 143 5.70 2.68 5.17
C LEU A 143 5.02 1.45 4.62
N GLY A 144 5.42 1.04 3.41
CA GLY A 144 4.84 -0.14 2.83
C GLY A 144 5.73 -1.38 2.86
N CYS A 145 6.43 -1.68 3.94
CA CYS A 145 7.27 -2.87 3.97
C CYS A 145 6.46 -4.12 4.38
N PHE A 146 5.71 -4.74 3.46
CA PHE A 146 4.69 -5.76 3.77
C PHE A 146 5.27 -6.98 4.48
N GLY A 147 6.36 -7.54 3.97
CA GLY A 147 7.03 -8.68 4.62
C GLY A 147 7.50 -8.35 6.04
N LEU A 148 7.96 -7.11 6.27
CA LEU A 148 8.39 -6.65 7.58
C LEU A 148 7.20 -6.50 8.53
N PHE A 149 6.12 -5.86 8.11
CA PHE A 149 4.91 -5.74 8.94
C PHE A 149 4.22 -7.07 9.17
N SER A 150 4.26 -8.01 8.23
CA SER A 150 3.81 -9.37 8.43
C SER A 150 4.59 -10.04 9.56
N LYS A 151 5.92 -9.93 9.54
CA LYS A 151 6.78 -10.45 10.61
C LYS A 151 6.51 -9.77 11.96
N ILE A 152 6.24 -8.47 11.98
CA ILE A 152 5.81 -7.77 13.20
C ILE A 152 4.48 -8.34 13.71
N LEU A 153 3.51 -8.57 12.83
CA LEU A 153 2.21 -9.13 13.20
C LEU A 153 2.32 -10.58 13.70
N ASP A 154 3.24 -11.39 13.15
CA ASP A 154 3.55 -12.73 13.68
C ASP A 154 4.04 -12.65 15.12
N GLU A 155 4.93 -11.71 15.41
CA GLU A 155 5.44 -11.47 16.77
C GLU A 155 4.38 -10.90 17.72
N VAL A 156 3.42 -10.11 17.21
CA VAL A 156 2.26 -9.64 17.97
C VAL A 156 1.31 -10.80 18.29
N GLU A 157 0.98 -11.65 17.32
CA GLU A 157 0.12 -12.82 17.50
C GLU A 157 0.73 -13.81 18.49
N LYS A 158 2.03 -14.12 18.35
CA LYS A 158 2.78 -14.96 19.30
C LYS A 158 2.65 -14.43 20.73
N ARG A 159 2.80 -13.11 20.93
CA ARG A 159 2.66 -12.45 22.24
C ARG A 159 1.22 -12.44 22.73
N ARG A 160 0.25 -12.30 21.83
CA ARG A 160 -1.17 -12.31 22.17
C ARG A 160 -1.60 -13.63 22.80
N GLN A 161 -1.02 -14.76 22.37
CA GLN A 161 -1.28 -16.07 22.97
C GLN A 161 -0.85 -16.15 24.46
N ILE A 162 0.00 -15.23 24.91
CA ILE A 162 0.47 -15.14 26.30
C ILE A 162 -0.36 -14.12 27.07
N SER A 163 -0.34 -12.85 26.63
CA SER A 163 -1.11 -11.77 27.26
C SER A 163 -1.10 -10.51 26.41
N MET A 164 -2.15 -9.67 26.50
CA MET A 164 -2.13 -8.32 25.94
C MET A 164 -0.99 -7.47 26.51
N ALA A 165 -0.60 -7.69 27.77
CA ALA A 165 0.39 -6.86 28.46
C ALA A 165 1.80 -6.95 27.85
N VAL A 166 2.15 -8.08 27.24
CA VAL A 166 3.49 -8.30 26.65
C VAL A 166 3.64 -7.70 25.25
N ILE A 167 2.54 -7.28 24.62
CA ILE A 167 2.58 -6.61 23.32
C ILE A 167 3.14 -5.20 23.47
N TYR A 168 2.77 -4.47 24.54
CA TYR A 168 3.18 -3.07 24.73
C TYR A 168 4.72 -2.87 24.72
N PRO A 169 5.53 -3.61 25.50
CA PRO A 169 6.98 -3.45 25.46
C PRO A 169 7.59 -3.73 24.08
N PHE A 170 7.05 -4.69 23.33
CA PHE A 170 7.50 -4.99 21.97
C PHE A 170 7.20 -3.83 21.01
N MET A 171 5.98 -3.31 21.03
CA MET A 171 5.59 -2.17 20.19
C MET A 171 6.33 -0.89 20.57
N GLN A 172 6.64 -0.69 21.85
CA GLN A 172 7.47 0.42 22.32
C GLN A 172 8.90 0.29 21.78
N GLY A 173 9.51 -0.89 21.86
CA GLY A 173 10.84 -1.14 21.30
C GLY A 173 10.91 -0.90 19.78
N LEU A 174 9.86 -1.27 19.04
CA LEU A 174 9.73 -0.95 17.62
C LEU A 174 9.67 0.57 17.37
N ARG A 175 8.89 1.30 18.16
CA ARG A 175 8.76 2.75 18.02
C ARG A 175 10.05 3.49 18.35
N GLU A 176 10.83 3.01 19.31
CA GLU A 176 12.12 3.62 19.69
C GLU A 176 13.26 3.26 18.72
N SER A 177 13.05 2.24 17.88
CA SER A 177 14.04 1.79 16.90
C SER A 177 13.89 2.55 15.58
N PRO A 178 15.01 2.90 14.90
CA PRO A 178 14.94 3.49 13.59
C PRO A 178 14.41 2.48 12.57
N PHE A 179 13.59 2.95 11.62
CA PHE A 179 13.23 2.13 10.48
C PHE A 179 14.49 1.79 9.65
N PRO A 180 14.74 0.51 9.31
CA PRO A 180 15.95 0.11 8.60
C PRO A 180 16.05 0.76 7.21
N ALA A 181 17.27 1.12 6.81
CA ALA A 181 17.57 1.47 5.42
C ALA A 181 17.48 0.21 4.51
N PRO A 182 17.32 0.36 3.18
CA PRO A 182 17.24 -0.78 2.27
C PRO A 182 18.43 -1.73 2.43
N GLY A 183 18.16 -3.03 2.50
CA GLY A 183 19.17 -4.09 2.74
C GLY A 183 19.78 -4.11 4.14
N LYS A 184 19.29 -3.30 5.09
CA LYS A 184 19.75 -3.28 6.48
C LYS A 184 18.75 -3.98 7.40
N THR A 185 19.26 -4.40 8.55
CA THR A 185 18.53 -5.09 9.59
C THR A 185 18.54 -4.27 10.87
N VAL A 186 17.40 -4.22 11.55
CA VAL A 186 17.31 -3.75 12.93
C VAL A 186 16.95 -4.91 13.84
N THR A 187 17.51 -4.93 15.04
CA THR A 187 17.26 -5.98 16.05
C THR A 187 16.45 -5.40 17.19
N ILE A 188 15.26 -5.93 17.41
CA ILE A 188 14.38 -5.55 18.52
C ILE A 188 14.56 -6.55 19.65
N LYS A 189 14.96 -6.06 20.82
CA LYS A 189 15.02 -6.87 22.05
C LYS A 189 13.63 -6.90 22.67
N SER A 190 13.07 -8.08 22.87
CA SER A 190 11.76 -8.22 23.49
C SER A 190 11.77 -9.35 24.51
N PHE A 191 11.28 -9.07 25.71
CA PHE A 191 11.17 -10.04 26.78
C PHE A 191 9.82 -10.75 26.73
N ILE A 192 9.84 -12.07 26.77
CA ILE A 192 8.66 -12.92 26.93
C ILE A 192 8.76 -13.64 28.28
N PRO A 193 7.74 -13.59 29.15
CA PRO A 193 7.71 -14.37 30.38
C PRO A 193 7.99 -15.86 30.10
N GLU A 194 8.78 -16.51 30.95
CA GLU A 194 9.22 -17.92 30.81
C GLU A 194 10.20 -18.21 29.66
N SER A 195 10.14 -17.50 28.54
CA SER A 195 11.06 -17.68 27.40
C SER A 195 12.32 -16.79 27.45
N GLY A 196 12.30 -15.70 28.22
CA GLY A 196 13.43 -14.78 28.36
C GLY A 196 13.46 -13.70 27.27
N THR A 197 14.65 -13.12 27.03
CA THR A 197 14.84 -12.06 26.02
C THR A 197 15.09 -12.67 24.65
N GLU A 198 14.20 -12.38 23.70
CA GLU A 198 14.35 -12.73 22.29
C GLU A 198 14.91 -11.55 21.49
N LEU A 199 15.66 -11.88 20.43
CA LEU A 199 16.19 -10.92 19.46
C LEU A 199 15.42 -11.08 18.15
N ILE A 200 14.58 -10.11 17.82
CA ILE A 200 13.78 -10.12 16.60
C ILE A 200 14.49 -9.29 15.54
N GLU A 201 14.95 -9.94 14.49
CA GLU A 201 15.61 -9.28 13.36
C GLU A 201 14.60 -8.87 12.29
N LEU A 202 14.55 -7.59 11.97
CA LEU A 202 13.68 -7.02 10.93
C LEU A 202 14.56 -6.45 9.82
N THR A 203 14.56 -7.12 8.67
CA THR A 203 15.37 -6.74 7.50
C THR A 203 14.49 -6.09 6.45
N ARG A 204 14.91 -4.93 5.96
CA ARG A 204 14.27 -4.28 4.82
C ARG A 204 14.86 -4.84 3.52
N PRO A 205 14.04 -5.18 2.51
CA PRO A 205 14.54 -5.58 1.19
C PRO A 205 15.53 -4.57 0.61
N VAL A 206 16.46 -5.04 -0.21
CA VAL A 206 17.44 -4.17 -0.91
C VAL A 206 16.72 -3.28 -1.92
N ASP A 207 15.74 -3.85 -2.61
CA ASP A 207 14.96 -3.13 -3.59
C ASP A 207 13.71 -2.52 -2.96
N ALA A 208 13.69 -1.19 -2.90
CA ALA A 208 12.59 -0.47 -2.28
C ALA A 208 11.27 -0.60 -3.07
N HIS A 209 11.32 -0.89 -4.38
CA HIS A 209 10.09 -1.06 -5.16
C HIS A 209 9.43 -2.42 -4.92
N LEU A 210 10.17 -3.41 -4.38
CA LEU A 210 9.65 -4.74 -4.03
C LEU A 210 9.16 -4.82 -2.58
N GLU A 211 9.22 -3.73 -1.81
CA GLU A 211 8.78 -3.71 -0.40
C GLU A 211 7.30 -4.06 -0.23
N HIS A 212 6.49 -3.80 -1.25
CA HIS A 212 5.03 -3.90 -1.23
C HIS A 212 4.44 -5.18 -1.82
N VAL A 213 5.26 -6.17 -2.20
CA VAL A 213 4.85 -7.07 -3.29
C VAL A 213 5.04 -8.55 -2.99
N GLU A 214 3.99 -9.32 -3.26
CA GLU A 214 4.01 -10.79 -3.35
C GLU A 214 3.40 -11.18 -4.71
N PHE A 215 4.19 -11.11 -5.79
CA PHE A 215 3.70 -11.43 -7.14
C PHE A 215 3.31 -12.91 -7.28
N GLN A 216 3.83 -13.77 -6.40
CA GLN A 216 3.43 -15.17 -6.32
C GLN A 216 1.92 -15.32 -6.08
N ALA A 217 1.32 -14.47 -5.24
CA ALA A 217 -0.12 -14.51 -4.98
C ALA A 217 -0.92 -14.26 -6.26
N LEU A 218 -0.46 -13.35 -7.13
CA LEU A 218 -1.10 -13.06 -8.41
C LEU A 218 -0.97 -14.25 -9.38
N LEU A 219 0.22 -14.83 -9.49
CA LEU A 219 0.51 -15.97 -10.38
C LEU A 219 -0.22 -17.25 -9.97
N GLN A 220 -0.52 -17.42 -8.68
CA GLN A 220 -1.30 -18.55 -8.18
C GLN A 220 -2.79 -18.44 -8.50
N ARG A 221 -3.30 -17.21 -8.70
CA ARG A 221 -4.73 -16.94 -8.93
C ARG A 221 -5.07 -16.66 -10.38
N LEU A 222 -4.13 -16.17 -11.17
CA LEU A 222 -4.38 -15.69 -12.53
C LEU A 222 -3.37 -16.23 -13.53
N SER A 223 -3.87 -16.55 -14.72
CA SER A 223 -3.00 -16.88 -15.84
C SER A 223 -2.16 -15.65 -16.25
N PRO A 224 -0.93 -15.84 -16.77
CA PRO A 224 -0.13 -14.75 -17.31
C PRO A 224 -0.87 -13.89 -18.36
N HIS A 225 -1.74 -14.49 -19.17
CA HIS A 225 -2.57 -13.74 -20.12
C HIS A 225 -3.53 -12.78 -19.41
N LEU A 226 -4.23 -13.26 -18.39
CA LEU A 226 -5.15 -12.45 -17.62
C LEU A 226 -4.44 -11.31 -16.87
N ILE A 227 -3.26 -11.59 -16.32
CA ILE A 227 -2.39 -10.56 -15.71
C ILE A 227 -2.08 -9.45 -16.72
N LEU A 228 -1.80 -9.77 -17.98
CA LEU A 228 -1.54 -8.77 -19.02
C LEU A 228 -2.80 -7.97 -19.41
N HIS A 229 -3.98 -8.57 -19.40
CA HIS A 229 -5.25 -7.85 -19.64
C HIS A 229 -5.55 -6.85 -18.50
N ILE A 230 -5.33 -7.29 -17.27
CA ILE A 230 -5.47 -6.45 -16.07
C ILE A 230 -4.45 -5.32 -16.11
N PHE A 231 -3.19 -5.63 -16.40
CA PHE A 231 -2.14 -4.64 -16.55
C PHE A 231 -2.46 -3.62 -17.65
N GLY A 232 -2.90 -4.07 -18.82
CA GLY A 232 -3.34 -3.21 -19.92
C GLY A 232 -4.45 -2.24 -19.49
N SER A 233 -5.43 -2.74 -18.73
CA SER A 233 -6.51 -1.92 -18.19
C SER A 233 -6.02 -0.95 -17.12
N ALA A 234 -5.08 -1.37 -16.26
CA ALA A 234 -4.49 -0.53 -15.22
C ALA A 234 -3.63 0.60 -15.81
N VAL A 235 -2.79 0.33 -16.80
CA VAL A 235 -1.99 1.39 -17.45
C VAL A 235 -2.83 2.41 -18.19
N LEU A 236 -4.08 2.09 -18.55
CA LEU A 236 -5.03 3.05 -19.12
C LEU A 236 -5.98 3.66 -18.09
N GLU A 237 -5.73 3.47 -16.79
CA GLU A 237 -6.55 4.01 -15.70
C GLU A 237 -8.03 3.63 -15.84
N ARG A 238 -8.32 2.33 -16.03
CA ARG A 238 -9.71 1.84 -16.05
C ARG A 238 -10.27 1.60 -14.65
N ARG A 239 -11.59 1.38 -14.57
CA ARG A 239 -12.27 0.92 -13.36
C ARG A 239 -12.03 -0.58 -13.21
N LEU A 240 -11.30 -0.98 -12.17
CA LEU A 240 -10.90 -2.36 -11.89
C LEU A 240 -11.55 -2.83 -10.59
N ILE A 241 -12.32 -3.92 -10.66
CA ILE A 241 -12.93 -4.59 -9.51
C ILE A 241 -12.35 -6.00 -9.43
N PHE A 242 -11.79 -6.35 -8.28
CA PHE A 242 -11.33 -7.70 -7.99
C PHE A 242 -12.24 -8.32 -6.94
N LEU A 243 -12.53 -9.60 -7.10
CA LEU A 243 -13.38 -10.38 -6.20
C LEU A 243 -12.61 -11.60 -5.69
N ALA A 244 -12.67 -11.83 -4.37
CA ALA A 244 -12.14 -13.03 -3.73
C ALA A 244 -12.95 -13.37 -2.48
N GLU A 245 -12.87 -14.61 -2.01
CA GLU A 245 -13.44 -15.00 -0.71
C GLU A 245 -12.58 -14.50 0.44
N GLU A 246 -11.26 -14.72 0.35
CA GLU A 246 -10.29 -14.35 1.38
C GLU A 246 -9.78 -12.91 1.21
N LEU A 247 -9.72 -12.16 2.30
CA LEU A 247 -9.19 -10.79 2.35
C LEU A 247 -7.69 -10.76 2.06
N SER A 248 -6.99 -11.80 2.51
CA SER A 248 -5.57 -12.02 2.23
C SER A 248 -5.28 -12.03 0.74
N VAL A 249 -5.99 -12.90 -0.01
CA VAL A 249 -5.86 -13.03 -1.48
C VAL A 249 -6.19 -11.71 -2.16
N LEU A 250 -7.31 -11.10 -1.76
CA LEU A 250 -7.80 -9.87 -2.33
C LEU A 250 -6.78 -8.73 -2.22
N SER A 251 -6.33 -8.44 -1.00
CA SER A 251 -5.36 -7.37 -0.77
C SER A 251 -4.03 -7.65 -1.46
N GLN A 252 -3.46 -8.86 -1.33
CA GLN A 252 -2.18 -9.22 -1.95
C GLN A 252 -2.20 -9.09 -3.48
N CYS A 253 -3.24 -9.59 -4.14
CA CYS A 253 -3.34 -9.51 -5.60
C CYS A 253 -3.44 -8.06 -6.08
N ILE A 254 -4.20 -7.22 -5.37
CA ILE A 254 -4.39 -5.81 -5.77
C ILE A 254 -3.12 -4.99 -5.54
N HIS A 255 -2.40 -5.22 -4.43
CA HIS A 255 -1.07 -4.65 -4.20
C HIS A 255 -0.08 -5.10 -5.27
N ALA A 256 -0.10 -6.38 -5.66
CA ALA A 256 0.73 -6.89 -6.74
C ALA A 256 0.41 -6.21 -8.08
N VAL A 257 -0.86 -6.08 -8.46
CA VAL A 257 -1.26 -5.38 -9.70
C VAL A 257 -0.79 -3.92 -9.69
N ALA A 258 -0.96 -3.20 -8.57
CA ALA A 258 -0.46 -1.83 -8.45
C ALA A 258 1.07 -1.74 -8.61
N ALA A 259 1.81 -2.73 -8.10
CA ALA A 259 3.26 -2.79 -8.21
C ALA A 259 3.76 -3.04 -9.65
N LEU A 260 2.96 -3.69 -10.50
CA LEU A 260 3.28 -3.86 -11.94
C LEU A 260 3.40 -2.52 -12.68
N LEU A 261 2.88 -1.44 -12.11
CA LEU A 261 2.88 -0.10 -12.72
C LEU A 261 4.21 0.65 -12.54
N TYR A 262 5.13 0.14 -11.72
CA TYR A 262 6.42 0.81 -11.46
C TYR A 262 7.17 1.12 -12.78
N PRO A 263 7.72 2.34 -12.97
CA PRO A 263 7.95 3.41 -11.99
C PRO A 263 6.76 4.38 -11.78
N PHE A 264 5.60 4.09 -12.35
CA PHE A 264 4.39 4.87 -12.16
C PHE A 264 3.63 4.42 -10.91
N THR A 265 2.89 5.36 -10.31
CA THR A 265 2.06 5.09 -9.14
C THR A 265 0.61 5.33 -9.52
N TRP A 266 -0.28 4.38 -9.20
CA TRP A 266 -1.72 4.54 -9.39
C TRP A 266 -2.23 5.84 -8.77
N ALA A 267 -2.83 6.71 -9.58
CA ALA A 267 -3.17 8.08 -9.21
C ALA A 267 -4.57 8.24 -8.61
N HIS A 268 -5.44 7.23 -8.75
CA HIS A 268 -6.87 7.35 -8.45
C HIS A 268 -7.26 6.60 -7.17
N THR A 269 -8.57 6.43 -6.95
CA THR A 269 -9.11 5.67 -5.82
C THR A 269 -8.51 4.27 -5.80
N TYR A 270 -7.99 3.89 -4.64
CA TYR A 270 -7.28 2.63 -4.42
C TYR A 270 -7.72 2.03 -3.09
N ILE A 271 -8.53 0.98 -3.13
CA ILE A 271 -9.10 0.35 -1.93
C ILE A 271 -8.97 -1.16 -2.06
N PRO A 272 -7.85 -1.76 -1.62
CA PRO A 272 -7.60 -3.20 -1.75
C PRO A 272 -8.66 -4.08 -1.06
N VAL A 273 -9.31 -3.54 -0.03
CA VAL A 273 -10.39 -4.21 0.68
C VAL A 273 -11.47 -3.17 0.98
N VAL A 274 -12.57 -3.22 0.23
CA VAL A 274 -13.73 -2.33 0.39
C VAL A 274 -14.65 -2.91 1.46
N PRO A 275 -14.97 -2.15 2.52
CA PRO A 275 -15.98 -2.56 3.49
C PRO A 275 -17.40 -2.49 2.89
N GLU A 276 -18.31 -3.32 3.39
CA GLU A 276 -19.69 -3.41 2.90
C GLU A 276 -20.41 -2.05 2.82
N CYS A 277 -20.15 -1.16 3.79
CA CYS A 277 -20.74 0.17 3.84
C CYS A 277 -20.24 1.14 2.74
N LEU A 278 -19.18 0.78 2.01
CA LEU A 278 -18.58 1.59 0.95
C LEU A 278 -18.73 0.95 -0.44
N LEU A 279 -19.56 -0.08 -0.61
CA LEU A 279 -19.74 -0.76 -1.90
C LEU A 279 -20.21 0.19 -3.01
N ASP A 280 -21.00 1.22 -2.68
CA ASP A 280 -21.51 2.20 -3.64
C ASP A 280 -20.38 3.03 -4.30
N THR A 281 -19.14 2.94 -3.80
CA THR A 281 -17.94 3.52 -4.42
C THR A 281 -17.74 3.04 -5.86
N VAL A 282 -18.21 1.83 -6.21
CA VAL A 282 -18.10 1.32 -7.60
C VAL A 282 -18.92 2.12 -8.61
N CYS A 283 -19.86 2.95 -8.16
CA CYS A 283 -20.62 3.87 -9.01
C CYS A 283 -19.81 5.12 -9.38
N CYS A 284 -18.59 5.28 -8.85
CA CYS A 284 -17.79 6.46 -9.11
C CYS A 284 -17.40 6.55 -10.60
N PRO A 285 -17.60 7.71 -11.26
CA PRO A 285 -17.26 7.87 -12.67
C PRO A 285 -15.75 8.00 -12.91
N THR A 286 -14.93 8.20 -11.89
CA THR A 286 -13.48 8.26 -12.05
C THR A 286 -12.88 6.84 -12.05
N PRO A 287 -11.66 6.66 -12.58
CA PRO A 287 -10.94 5.40 -12.42
C PRO A 287 -10.81 4.99 -10.96
N PHE A 288 -10.79 3.69 -10.72
CA PHE A 288 -10.53 3.13 -9.40
C PHE A 288 -9.96 1.72 -9.52
N MET A 289 -9.28 1.28 -8.47
CA MET A 289 -8.84 -0.10 -8.31
C MET A 289 -9.29 -0.58 -6.93
N VAL A 290 -10.25 -1.48 -6.90
CA VAL A 290 -10.91 -1.89 -5.66
C VAL A 290 -11.03 -3.41 -5.53
N GLY A 291 -10.95 -3.88 -4.29
CA GLY A 291 -11.18 -5.27 -3.94
C GLY A 291 -12.47 -5.42 -3.14
N ILE A 292 -13.33 -6.33 -3.56
CA ILE A 292 -14.61 -6.60 -2.92
C ILE A 292 -14.69 -8.09 -2.58
N GLN A 293 -15.30 -8.45 -1.47
CA GLN A 293 -15.51 -9.85 -1.13
C GLN A 293 -16.54 -10.50 -2.06
N MET A 294 -16.28 -11.74 -2.48
CA MET A 294 -17.05 -12.47 -3.48
C MET A 294 -18.55 -12.55 -3.13
N ARG A 295 -18.90 -12.64 -1.85
CA ARG A 295 -20.30 -12.63 -1.38
C ARG A 295 -21.13 -11.41 -1.80
N HIS A 296 -20.48 -10.30 -2.17
CA HIS A 296 -21.15 -9.08 -2.61
C HIS A 296 -21.25 -8.97 -4.14
N LEU A 297 -20.86 -10.01 -4.90
CA LEU A 297 -20.89 -10.02 -6.36
C LEU A 297 -22.24 -9.57 -6.93
N GLU A 298 -23.35 -10.14 -6.46
CA GLU A 298 -24.69 -9.81 -6.97
C GLU A 298 -24.99 -8.32 -6.77
N ARG A 299 -24.77 -7.80 -5.55
CA ARG A 299 -24.95 -6.37 -5.24
C ARG A 299 -24.08 -5.47 -6.10
N VAL A 300 -22.86 -5.89 -6.42
CA VAL A 300 -21.94 -5.16 -7.31
C VAL A 300 -22.47 -5.13 -8.74
N LEU A 301 -22.92 -6.27 -9.28
CA LEU A 301 -23.46 -6.35 -10.64
C LEU A 301 -24.76 -5.56 -10.82
N GLU A 302 -25.53 -5.34 -9.76
CA GLU A 302 -26.72 -4.50 -9.76
C GLU A 302 -26.42 -2.99 -9.75
N GLN A 303 -25.19 -2.58 -9.44
CA GLN A 303 -24.83 -1.17 -9.43
C GLN A 303 -24.78 -0.60 -10.86
N PRO A 304 -25.20 0.67 -11.06
CA PRO A 304 -25.11 1.34 -12.35
C PRO A 304 -23.64 1.71 -12.64
N MET A 305 -22.88 0.75 -13.17
CA MET A 305 -21.48 0.94 -13.57
C MET A 305 -21.32 0.92 -15.08
N GLU A 306 -20.57 1.88 -15.61
CA GLU A 306 -20.11 1.87 -16.99
C GLU A 306 -18.68 1.33 -17.03
N GLU A 307 -18.31 0.61 -18.09
CA GLU A 307 -16.91 0.32 -18.47
C GLU A 307 -15.98 -0.12 -17.32
N ALA A 308 -16.40 -1.12 -16.53
CA ALA A 308 -15.59 -1.71 -15.47
C ALA A 308 -15.12 -3.13 -15.85
N LEU A 309 -13.83 -3.41 -15.59
CA LEU A 309 -13.27 -4.76 -15.66
C LEU A 309 -13.47 -5.44 -14.30
N ILE A 310 -14.25 -6.52 -14.26
CA ILE A 310 -14.51 -7.31 -13.06
C ILE A 310 -13.77 -8.64 -13.16
N VAL A 311 -12.88 -8.89 -12.20
CA VAL A 311 -12.00 -10.05 -12.16
C VAL A 311 -12.34 -10.92 -10.96
N ASP A 312 -12.55 -12.20 -11.22
CA ASP A 312 -12.71 -13.25 -10.23
C ASP A 312 -11.33 -13.88 -9.93
N LEU A 313 -10.83 -13.65 -8.71
CA LEU A 313 -9.56 -14.22 -8.23
C LEU A 313 -9.74 -15.67 -7.71
N CYS A 314 -10.97 -16.13 -7.47
CA CYS A 314 -11.25 -17.50 -7.03
C CYS A 314 -11.13 -18.47 -8.21
N GLU A 315 -11.78 -18.14 -9.32
CA GLU A 315 -11.74 -18.95 -10.55
C GLU A 315 -10.67 -18.52 -11.56
N GLY A 316 -10.06 -17.35 -11.36
CA GLY A 316 -9.02 -16.84 -12.24
C GLY A 316 -9.56 -16.41 -13.61
N LYS A 317 -10.72 -15.76 -13.64
CA LYS A 317 -11.43 -15.37 -14.88
C LYS A 317 -11.91 -13.91 -14.84
N ILE A 318 -12.29 -13.38 -16.01
CA ILE A 318 -12.98 -12.10 -16.12
C ILE A 318 -14.49 -12.38 -16.10
N ILE A 319 -15.20 -11.75 -15.17
CA ILE A 319 -16.67 -11.79 -15.11
C ILE A 319 -17.27 -10.79 -16.09
N GLN A 320 -16.68 -9.58 -16.14
CA GLN A 320 -17.11 -8.50 -17.02
C GLN A 320 -15.88 -7.83 -17.64
N ALA A 321 -15.84 -7.81 -18.98
CA ALA A 321 -14.79 -7.15 -19.75
C ALA A 321 -15.29 -5.82 -20.33
N VAL A 322 -14.37 -4.91 -20.64
CA VAL A 322 -14.64 -3.70 -21.42
C VAL A 322 -14.65 -4.04 -22.92
N GLY A 323 -13.88 -5.05 -23.35
CA GLY A 323 -13.98 -5.68 -24.66
C GLY A 323 -12.80 -5.44 -25.61
N ASP A 324 -11.85 -4.59 -25.25
CA ASP A 324 -10.64 -4.28 -26.04
C ASP A 324 -9.33 -4.64 -25.32
N GLU A 325 -9.38 -5.40 -24.23
CA GLU A 325 -8.23 -5.74 -23.37
C GLU A 325 -7.07 -6.37 -24.17
N GLU A 326 -7.39 -7.21 -25.15
CA GLU A 326 -6.42 -7.88 -26.02
C GLU A 326 -5.66 -6.91 -26.94
N GLU A 327 -6.24 -5.75 -27.24
CA GLU A 327 -5.71 -4.77 -28.20
C GLU A 327 -4.95 -3.61 -27.54
N ILE A 328 -4.97 -3.52 -26.21
CA ILE A 328 -4.34 -2.41 -25.48
C ILE A 328 -2.82 -2.45 -25.67
N LEU A 329 -2.20 -3.59 -25.36
CA LEU A 329 -0.75 -3.71 -25.31
C LEU A 329 -0.16 -3.96 -26.71
N PRO A 330 1.04 -3.43 -27.02
CA PRO A 330 1.72 -3.75 -28.27
C PRO A 330 2.07 -5.24 -28.34
N GLY A 331 1.50 -5.97 -29.31
CA GLY A 331 1.58 -7.45 -29.37
C GLY A 331 2.99 -8.04 -29.22
N LYS A 332 4.04 -7.44 -29.82
CA LYS A 332 5.42 -7.91 -29.63
C LYS A 332 5.87 -7.85 -28.17
N LEU A 333 5.59 -6.74 -27.48
CA LEU A 333 5.97 -6.57 -26.08
C LEU A 333 5.12 -7.47 -25.17
N GLN A 334 3.84 -7.63 -25.50
CA GLN A 334 2.95 -8.55 -24.79
C GLN A 334 3.47 -9.99 -24.87
N SER A 335 3.88 -10.47 -26.05
CA SER A 335 4.49 -11.79 -26.21
C SER A 335 5.79 -11.96 -25.41
N GLU A 336 6.66 -10.93 -25.39
CA GLU A 336 7.88 -10.95 -24.58
C GLU A 336 7.58 -11.06 -23.08
N MET A 337 6.64 -10.25 -22.57
CA MET A 337 6.22 -10.31 -21.16
C MET A 337 5.60 -11.67 -20.82
N LEU A 338 4.76 -12.20 -21.71
CA LEU A 338 4.13 -13.50 -21.55
C LEU A 338 5.18 -14.63 -21.48
N MET A 339 6.22 -14.59 -22.32
CA MET A 339 7.33 -15.54 -22.24
C MET A 339 8.07 -15.44 -20.90
N SER A 340 8.33 -14.23 -20.42
CA SER A 340 8.99 -14.01 -19.12
C SER A 340 8.16 -14.54 -17.96
N LEU A 341 6.84 -14.28 -17.95
CA LEU A 341 5.93 -14.77 -16.91
C LEU A 341 5.80 -16.29 -16.93
N ASN A 342 5.69 -16.90 -18.12
CA ASN A 342 5.59 -18.36 -18.24
C ASN A 342 6.90 -19.09 -17.87
N ARG A 343 8.04 -18.40 -17.84
CA ARG A 343 9.31 -18.99 -17.37
C ARG A 343 9.23 -19.45 -15.91
N HIS A 344 8.39 -18.81 -15.10
CA HIS A 344 8.10 -19.26 -13.73
C HIS A 344 7.41 -20.63 -13.70
N ASN A 345 6.50 -20.91 -14.64
CA ASN A 345 5.72 -22.15 -14.66
C ASN A 345 6.49 -23.37 -15.19
N ASN A 346 7.48 -23.15 -16.07
CA ASN A 346 8.12 -24.24 -16.83
C ASN A 346 9.39 -24.80 -16.18
N ASN A 347 10.01 -24.10 -15.24
CA ASN A 347 11.22 -24.57 -14.58
C ASN A 347 10.84 -25.18 -13.23
N ASN A 348 11.01 -26.50 -13.05
CA ASN A 348 10.95 -27.22 -11.76
C ASN A 348 11.95 -26.72 -10.69
N ASN A 349 12.44 -25.48 -10.78
CA ASN A 349 13.27 -24.85 -9.78
C ASN A 349 12.38 -24.24 -8.70
N VAL A 350 12.69 -24.59 -7.44
CA VAL A 350 12.12 -23.90 -6.28
C VAL A 350 12.63 -22.46 -6.30
N HIS A 351 11.80 -21.54 -6.78
CA HIS A 351 12.06 -20.11 -6.73
C HIS A 351 11.64 -19.56 -5.36
N THR A 352 12.50 -18.75 -4.73
CA THR A 352 12.09 -17.99 -3.53
C THR A 352 11.13 -16.86 -3.92
N SER A 353 10.33 -16.34 -2.98
CA SER A 353 9.40 -15.23 -3.27
C SER A 353 10.15 -14.02 -3.86
N GLU A 354 11.35 -13.72 -3.36
CA GLU A 354 12.19 -12.62 -3.86
C GLU A 354 12.63 -12.83 -5.31
N GLN A 355 12.95 -14.07 -5.70
CA GLN A 355 13.33 -14.39 -7.07
C GLN A 355 12.14 -14.24 -8.02
N VAL A 356 10.96 -14.71 -7.62
CA VAL A 356 9.72 -14.53 -8.40
C VAL A 356 9.44 -13.04 -8.54
N ASN A 357 9.58 -12.29 -7.44
CA ASN A 357 9.30 -10.88 -7.43
C ASN A 357 10.22 -10.08 -8.36
N ALA A 358 11.51 -10.38 -8.36
CA ALA A 358 12.48 -9.77 -9.27
C ALA A 358 12.17 -10.11 -10.74
N LEU A 359 11.87 -11.38 -11.03
CA LEU A 359 11.55 -11.84 -12.39
C LEU A 359 10.32 -11.16 -12.97
N VAL A 360 9.25 -11.06 -12.18
CA VAL A 360 8.02 -10.38 -12.59
C VAL A 360 8.29 -8.89 -12.76
N SER A 361 8.90 -8.23 -11.77
CA SER A 361 9.19 -6.79 -11.87
C SER A 361 10.03 -6.45 -13.12
N GLU A 362 11.10 -7.20 -13.38
CA GLU A 362 11.98 -6.97 -14.53
C GLU A 362 11.21 -6.97 -15.87
N ALA A 363 10.26 -7.90 -16.04
CA ALA A 363 9.47 -7.97 -17.26
C ALA A 363 8.63 -6.71 -17.52
N PHE A 364 8.03 -6.14 -16.46
CA PHE A 364 7.17 -4.96 -16.54
C PHE A 364 7.99 -3.66 -16.58
N VAL A 365 9.09 -3.58 -15.84
CA VAL A 365 10.03 -2.46 -15.93
C VAL A 365 10.60 -2.36 -17.34
N HIS A 366 11.01 -3.49 -17.93
CA HIS A 366 11.51 -3.52 -19.30
C HIS A 366 10.47 -3.03 -20.32
N PHE A 367 9.18 -3.36 -20.12
CA PHE A 367 8.09 -2.81 -20.93
C PHE A 367 8.07 -1.28 -20.89
N PHE A 368 8.12 -0.67 -19.71
CA PHE A 368 8.14 0.79 -19.57
C PHE A 368 9.43 1.39 -20.12
N VAL A 369 10.60 0.84 -19.83
CA VAL A 369 11.88 1.34 -20.36
C VAL A 369 11.85 1.42 -21.89
N ARG A 370 11.30 0.42 -22.58
CA ARG A 370 11.20 0.42 -24.04
C ARG A 370 10.21 1.44 -24.61
N LEU A 371 9.15 1.78 -23.88
CA LEU A 371 8.08 2.64 -24.37
C LEU A 371 8.22 4.09 -23.93
N VAL A 372 8.76 4.33 -22.75
CA VAL A 372 8.83 5.64 -22.11
C VAL A 372 10.23 6.03 -21.68
N GLY A 373 11.23 5.15 -21.69
CA GLY A 373 12.58 5.43 -21.16
C GLY A 373 13.29 6.62 -21.82
N HIS A 374 12.88 7.02 -23.03
CA HIS A 374 13.41 8.20 -23.73
C HIS A 374 12.76 9.54 -23.31
N TYR A 375 11.84 9.55 -22.34
CA TYR A 375 11.08 10.75 -21.95
C TYR A 375 11.98 11.96 -21.60
N ALA A 376 13.10 11.72 -20.92
CA ALA A 376 13.99 12.78 -20.44
C ALA A 376 14.56 13.65 -21.59
N SER A 377 14.82 13.04 -22.75
CA SER A 377 15.27 13.75 -23.96
C SER A 377 14.20 14.65 -24.58
N HIS A 378 12.96 14.56 -24.09
CA HIS A 378 11.82 15.35 -24.53
C HIS A 378 11.36 16.37 -23.49
N ILE A 379 12.11 16.60 -22.42
CA ILE A 379 11.89 17.72 -21.50
C ILE A 379 12.77 18.89 -21.94
N LYS A 380 12.15 20.01 -22.29
CA LYS A 380 12.86 21.27 -22.56
C LYS A 380 13.02 22.04 -21.26
N TRP A 381 14.21 22.53 -21.01
CA TRP A 381 14.54 23.27 -19.80
C TRP A 381 14.55 24.76 -20.10
N GLY A 382 13.73 25.51 -19.37
CA GLY A 382 13.73 26.97 -19.40
C GLY A 382 14.94 27.56 -18.67
N ARG A 383 15.18 28.86 -18.86
CA ARG A 383 16.27 29.59 -18.15
C ARG A 383 16.10 29.60 -16.63
N SER A 384 14.87 29.44 -16.14
CA SER A 384 14.53 29.39 -14.72
C SER A 384 14.68 28.00 -14.09
N GLY A 385 15.15 26.99 -14.84
CA GLY A 385 15.23 25.60 -14.37
C GLY A 385 13.92 24.82 -14.43
N SER A 386 12.82 25.45 -14.85
CA SER A 386 11.54 24.76 -15.09
C SER A 386 11.62 23.84 -16.32
N GLY A 387 11.23 22.57 -16.16
CA GLY A 387 11.06 21.62 -17.25
C GLY A 387 9.72 21.81 -17.98
N SER A 388 9.69 21.50 -19.27
CA SER A 388 8.47 21.43 -20.09
C SER A 388 8.52 20.27 -21.07
N PHE A 389 7.68 19.28 -20.84
CA PHE A 389 7.60 18.04 -21.60
C PHE A 389 6.95 18.23 -22.96
N GLN A 390 7.61 17.67 -23.98
CA GLN A 390 7.22 17.82 -25.38
C GLN A 390 6.48 16.57 -25.87
N GLU A 391 5.23 16.39 -25.43
CA GLU A 391 4.41 15.19 -25.71
C GLU A 391 4.39 14.78 -27.19
N ARG A 392 4.16 15.74 -28.10
CA ARG A 392 4.10 15.48 -29.55
C ARG A 392 5.42 14.95 -30.10
N ALA A 393 6.55 15.48 -29.63
CA ALA A 393 7.88 15.05 -30.07
C ALA A 393 8.21 13.67 -29.52
N PHE A 394 7.91 13.45 -28.24
CA PHE A 394 8.06 12.16 -27.55
C PHE A 394 7.31 11.03 -28.26
N CYS A 395 6.04 11.25 -28.58
CA CYS A 395 5.24 10.25 -29.31
C CYS A 395 5.75 10.01 -30.74
N LYS A 396 6.25 11.05 -31.43
CA LYS A 396 6.77 10.93 -32.80
C LYS A 396 8.08 10.14 -32.87
N ALA A 397 8.89 10.18 -31.81
CA ALA A 397 10.17 9.47 -31.74
C ALA A 397 10.01 7.94 -31.78
N ILE A 398 8.84 7.41 -31.41
CA ILE A 398 8.57 5.97 -31.41
C ILE A 398 8.34 5.48 -32.85
N ALA A 399 9.25 4.65 -33.37
CA ALA A 399 9.19 4.14 -34.74
C ALA A 399 8.02 3.15 -34.97
N SER A 400 7.78 2.25 -34.01
CA SER A 400 6.72 1.24 -34.11
C SER A 400 5.33 1.87 -34.05
N LYS A 401 4.48 1.58 -35.03
CA LYS A 401 3.09 2.10 -35.09
C LYS A 401 2.23 1.60 -33.92
N SER A 402 2.38 0.33 -33.52
CA SER A 402 1.62 -0.25 -32.40
C SER A 402 2.03 0.36 -31.07
N CYS A 403 3.35 0.44 -30.80
CA CYS A 403 3.87 1.11 -29.61
C CYS A 403 3.46 2.58 -29.56
N ARG A 404 3.52 3.29 -30.70
CA ARG A 404 3.08 4.69 -30.78
C ARG A 404 1.58 4.85 -30.49
N ARG A 405 0.74 3.90 -30.93
CA ARG A 405 -0.71 3.91 -30.64
C ARG A 405 -0.95 3.78 -29.13
N PHE A 406 -0.29 2.81 -28.49
CA PHE A 406 -0.35 2.63 -27.04
C PHE A 406 0.11 3.89 -26.31
N VAL A 407 1.31 4.39 -26.60
CA VAL A 407 1.89 5.53 -25.89
C VAL A 407 1.02 6.78 -26.03
N LYS A 408 0.39 7.02 -27.19
CA LYS A 408 -0.56 8.12 -27.35
C LYS A 408 -1.76 8.06 -26.40
N LYS A 409 -2.23 6.87 -26.03
CA LYS A 409 -3.25 6.69 -25.00
C LYS A 409 -2.62 6.87 -23.61
N PHE A 410 -1.49 6.23 -23.36
CA PHE A 410 -0.83 6.23 -22.06
C PHE A 410 -0.41 7.62 -21.57
N VAL A 411 0.09 8.50 -22.45
CA VAL A 411 0.47 9.88 -22.07
C VAL A 411 -0.69 10.77 -21.63
N LYS A 412 -1.93 10.29 -21.76
CA LYS A 412 -3.15 10.99 -21.31
C LYS A 412 -3.59 10.61 -19.90
N THR A 413 -2.89 9.66 -19.28
CA THR A 413 -3.19 9.19 -17.93
C THR A 413 -2.63 10.14 -16.87
N ASN A 414 -3.30 10.23 -15.73
CA ASN A 414 -2.81 11.00 -14.59
C ASN A 414 -1.49 10.41 -14.05
N MET A 415 -1.34 9.09 -14.04
CA MET A 415 -0.09 8.41 -13.67
C MET A 415 1.11 8.92 -14.47
N PHE A 416 0.96 9.02 -15.80
CA PHE A 416 2.02 9.54 -16.65
C PHE A 416 2.30 11.03 -16.40
N SER A 417 1.25 11.84 -16.23
CA SER A 417 1.39 13.26 -15.91
C SER A 417 2.16 13.46 -14.60
N LEU A 418 1.79 12.77 -13.52
CA LEU A 418 2.48 12.87 -12.22
C LEU A 418 3.95 12.48 -12.32
N PHE A 419 4.26 11.40 -13.06
CA PHE A 419 5.63 10.98 -13.30
C PHE A 419 6.46 12.05 -14.04
N ILE A 420 5.89 12.67 -15.06
CA ILE A 420 6.57 13.74 -15.81
C ILE A 420 6.71 15.02 -14.98
N GLU A 421 5.69 15.40 -14.21
CA GLU A 421 5.74 16.57 -13.33
C GLU A 421 6.89 16.46 -12.31
N GLU A 422 7.12 15.27 -11.77
CA GLU A 422 8.26 15.03 -10.87
C GLU A 422 9.59 15.14 -11.63
N ALA A 423 9.66 14.55 -12.83
CA ALA A 423 10.85 14.67 -13.66
C ALA A 423 11.17 16.12 -14.08
N GLU A 424 10.16 16.95 -14.31
CA GLU A 424 10.31 18.38 -14.64
C GLU A 424 10.86 19.22 -13.48
N LYS A 425 10.76 18.72 -12.24
CA LYS A 425 11.32 19.36 -11.03
C LYS A 425 12.72 18.88 -10.68
N SER A 426 13.09 17.66 -11.12
CA SER A 426 14.31 16.94 -10.71
C SER A 426 15.66 17.64 -10.99
N ARG A 427 15.69 18.69 -11.81
CA ARG A 427 16.92 19.42 -12.18
C ARG A 427 17.13 20.72 -11.40
N ILE A 428 16.23 21.07 -10.49
CA ILE A 428 16.43 22.14 -9.53
C ILE A 428 17.36 21.59 -8.45
N PRO A 429 18.59 22.12 -8.27
CA PRO A 429 19.37 21.79 -7.09
C PRO A 429 18.51 22.17 -5.88
N GLN A 430 18.20 21.21 -5.00
CA GLN A 430 17.82 21.60 -3.64
C GLN A 430 19.01 22.40 -3.11
N GLU A 431 18.84 23.72 -2.96
CA GLU A 431 19.86 24.57 -2.37
C GLU A 431 20.25 23.95 -1.03
N GLY A 432 21.51 23.52 -0.94
CA GLY A 432 22.06 22.91 0.25
C GLY A 432 21.89 23.85 1.43
N SER A 433 21.26 23.37 2.48
CA SER A 433 21.33 23.95 3.81
C SER A 433 22.79 23.91 4.27
N GLY A 434 23.50 25.02 4.06
CA GLY A 434 24.74 25.35 4.76
C GLY A 434 24.48 25.78 6.20
#